data_AF-A0A8J4GQI8-F1
#
_entry.id   AF-A0A8J4GQI8-F1
#
_cell.length_a   1.000
_cell.length_b   1.000
_cell.length_c   1.000
_cell.angle_alpha   90.00
_cell.angle_beta   90.00
_cell.angle_gamma   90.00
#
_symmetry.space_group_name_H-M   'P 1'
#
loop_
_entity.id
_entity.type
_entity.pdbx_description
1 polymer ?
#
loop_
_entity_poly.entity_id
_entity_poly.type
_entity_poly.pdbx_seq_one_letter_code
_entity_poly.pdbx_strand_id
1 'polypeptide(L)'
;MHVALILPTTTTADFHPPCRSLPGAFANVNVTDATPVGDQSGEDMQFPYCRCNRNQSAYSLAPTVVPKGSGQYCFTLLVRSCNSTCCKVDLRKIEFNVNAACALKTASVKATVNGFRTAVGPNFYKPGNGPPGSTVLTLTSLGLGLKSNGTEICITLKAGRNNTGCDTLDKLCLPPDGNPPGSCLVAMFNSNNSTGACCPRSISGLMQPPPPPLPPLPPTSPSPPSPPRPQSPMSMSPPLLEPPELGPPPSLLQPPTTETNFPPDVSPPHETPPPPPSPPPPSPPPPPSPPPPSPPPPPSPLPLPPLPPTPHVPPPSPAPPPQPPPLLSPSPSRPPPPPRAALPLSPPPPLPSPWPILSRP
;
A
#
# COMPACT_ATOMS: atom_id res chain seq x y z
N MET A 1 -36.37 54.31 -20.69
CA MET A 1 -35.06 53.89 -20.15
C MET A 1 -35.22 52.44 -19.68
N HIS A 2 -34.71 51.48 -20.46
CA HIS A 2 -34.71 50.07 -20.09
C HIS A 2 -33.38 49.77 -19.40
N VAL A 3 -33.43 49.53 -18.09
CA VAL A 3 -32.27 49.11 -17.31
C VAL A 3 -32.15 47.59 -17.47
N ALA A 4 -31.21 47.16 -18.30
CA ALA A 4 -30.84 45.77 -18.43
C ALA A 4 -30.03 45.35 -17.19
N LEU A 5 -30.62 44.51 -16.34
CA LEU A 5 -29.93 43.85 -15.23
C LEU A 5 -28.98 42.79 -15.81
N ILE A 6 -27.69 43.09 -15.83
CA ILE A 6 -26.64 42.11 -16.12
C ILE A 6 -26.45 41.29 -14.83
N LEU A 7 -26.99 40.08 -14.80
CA LEU A 7 -26.70 39.11 -13.74
C LEU A 7 -25.26 38.59 -13.95
N PRO A 8 -24.42 38.57 -12.90
CA PRO A 8 -23.09 37.98 -13.00
C PRO A 8 -23.23 36.47 -13.25
N THR A 9 -22.66 35.99 -14.33
CA THR A 9 -22.44 34.57 -14.56
C THR A 9 -21.49 34.05 -13.49
N THR A 10 -22.03 33.34 -12.52
CA THR A 10 -21.23 32.58 -11.56
C THR A 10 -20.46 31.53 -12.35
N THR A 11 -19.16 31.76 -12.52
CA THR A 11 -18.22 30.76 -13.02
C THR A 11 -18.38 29.53 -12.14
N THR A 12 -18.92 28.46 -12.70
CA THR A 12 -18.99 27.15 -12.06
C THR A 12 -17.54 26.79 -11.74
N ALA A 13 -17.14 26.97 -10.48
CA ALA A 13 -15.86 26.48 -10.03
C ALA A 13 -15.86 24.98 -10.33
N ASP A 14 -14.98 24.57 -11.24
CA ASP A 14 -14.70 23.17 -11.57
C ASP A 14 -14.46 22.41 -10.26
N PHE A 15 -15.54 21.81 -9.75
CA PHE A 15 -15.54 20.91 -8.62
C PHE A 15 -14.97 19.59 -9.14
N HIS A 16 -13.68 19.59 -9.50
CA HIS A 16 -12.95 18.36 -9.73
C HIS A 16 -13.06 17.55 -8.44
N PRO A 17 -13.63 16.34 -8.48
CA PRO A 17 -13.80 15.56 -7.27
C PRO A 17 -12.40 15.36 -6.66
N PRO A 18 -12.20 15.66 -5.35
CA PRO A 18 -10.95 15.33 -4.67
C PRO A 18 -10.69 13.85 -4.88
N CYS A 19 -9.44 13.38 -4.77
CA CYS A 19 -9.01 11.97 -4.87
C CYS A 19 -9.88 11.02 -4.02
N ARG A 20 -11.13 10.84 -4.42
CA ARG A 20 -12.13 10.10 -3.69
C ARG A 20 -11.74 8.69 -4.03
N SER A 21 -11.34 7.98 -3.00
CA SER A 21 -11.60 6.56 -2.93
C SER A 21 -13.08 6.42 -3.33
N LEU A 22 -13.34 6.02 -4.58
CA LEU A 22 -14.70 5.76 -5.04
C LEU A 22 -15.32 4.88 -3.96
N PRO A 23 -16.35 5.35 -3.24
CA PRO A 23 -16.87 4.64 -2.10
C PRO A 23 -17.42 3.32 -2.60
N GLY A 24 -16.71 2.24 -2.31
CA GLY A 24 -17.29 0.92 -2.21
C GLY A 24 -18.14 0.44 -3.37
N ALA A 25 -17.79 0.73 -4.63
CA ALA A 25 -18.09 -0.22 -5.69
C ALA A 25 -17.11 -1.40 -5.57
N PHE A 26 -17.17 -2.11 -4.43
CA PHE A 26 -16.70 -3.48 -4.28
C PHE A 26 -17.63 -4.43 -5.04
N ALA A 27 -18.11 -4.01 -6.21
CA ALA A 27 -18.51 -5.00 -7.19
C ALA A 27 -17.21 -5.76 -7.45
N ASN A 28 -17.18 -7.03 -7.07
CA ASN A 28 -16.46 -8.02 -7.85
C ASN A 28 -16.96 -7.82 -9.28
N VAL A 29 -16.35 -6.90 -10.03
CA VAL A 29 -16.68 -6.70 -11.43
C VAL A 29 -16.17 -7.98 -12.05
N ASN A 30 -17.08 -8.93 -12.19
CA ASN A 30 -16.89 -10.05 -13.06
C ASN A 30 -16.75 -9.38 -14.44
N VAL A 31 -15.50 -9.14 -14.87
CA VAL A 31 -15.16 -8.57 -16.18
C VAL A 31 -15.59 -9.56 -17.27
N THR A 32 -16.89 -9.71 -17.41
CA THR A 32 -17.59 -10.50 -18.42
C THR A 32 -18.75 -9.69 -18.98
N ASP A 33 -19.09 -8.56 -18.36
CA ASP A 33 -19.96 -7.57 -18.98
C ASP A 33 -19.11 -6.41 -19.51
N ALA A 34 -19.19 -6.18 -20.80
CA ALA A 34 -18.47 -5.15 -21.53
C ALA A 34 -19.13 -3.78 -21.32
N THR A 35 -19.32 -3.39 -20.06
CA THR A 35 -19.61 -1.99 -19.75
C THR A 35 -18.41 -1.19 -20.25
N PRO A 36 -18.61 -0.14 -21.09
CA PRO A 36 -17.50 0.65 -21.61
C PRO A 36 -16.66 1.11 -20.42
N VAL A 37 -15.42 0.64 -20.40
CA VAL A 37 -14.40 1.12 -19.47
C VAL A 37 -14.46 2.63 -19.58
N GLY A 38 -14.88 3.32 -18.52
CA GLY A 38 -15.00 4.78 -18.54
C GLY A 38 -13.72 5.36 -19.11
N ASP A 39 -13.86 6.12 -20.20
CA ASP A 39 -12.73 6.62 -20.96
C ASP A 39 -11.79 7.40 -20.03
N GLN A 40 -10.51 7.08 -20.12
CA GLN A 40 -9.45 7.76 -19.38
C GLN A 40 -9.26 9.13 -20.01
N SER A 41 -9.67 10.20 -19.32
CA SER A 41 -9.72 11.55 -19.86
C SER A 41 -8.34 12.16 -20.11
N GLY A 42 -7.31 11.70 -19.40
CA GLY A 42 -5.97 12.28 -19.44
C GLY A 42 -5.89 13.69 -18.84
N GLU A 43 -6.89 14.11 -18.06
CA GLU A 43 -6.87 15.43 -17.39
C GLU A 43 -5.72 15.56 -16.39
N ASP A 44 -5.40 14.49 -15.68
CA ASP A 44 -4.30 14.41 -14.74
C ASP A 44 -3.19 13.55 -15.36
N MET A 45 -2.17 14.18 -15.96
CA MET A 45 -1.06 13.47 -16.62
C MET A 45 -0.02 12.90 -15.64
N GLN A 46 -0.13 13.21 -14.35
CA GLN A 46 0.87 12.83 -13.35
C GLN A 46 0.25 12.05 -12.19
N PHE A 47 0.78 10.85 -11.96
CA PHE A 47 0.43 10.00 -10.83
C PHE A 47 0.67 10.70 -9.47
N PRO A 48 -0.21 10.51 -8.45
CA PRO A 48 -1.49 9.81 -8.51
C PRO A 48 -2.49 10.66 -9.29
N TYR A 49 -3.13 10.08 -10.30
CA TYR A 49 -3.93 10.75 -11.34
C TYR A 49 -5.23 11.37 -10.78
N CYS A 50 -5.06 12.32 -9.87
CA CYS A 50 -6.08 13.04 -9.14
C CYS A 50 -5.44 14.26 -8.45
N ARG A 51 -6.28 15.24 -8.07
CA ARG A 51 -5.85 16.46 -7.38
C ARG A 51 -5.79 16.28 -5.86
N CYS A 52 -4.61 16.48 -5.30
CA CYS A 52 -4.35 16.34 -3.86
C CYS A 52 -3.05 17.06 -3.47
N ASN A 53 -2.88 17.30 -2.17
CA ASN A 53 -1.71 17.94 -1.60
C ASN A 53 -0.53 16.96 -1.56
N ARG A 54 0.46 17.22 -2.42
CA ARG A 54 1.70 16.43 -2.55
C ARG A 54 2.84 16.96 -1.68
N ASN A 55 2.59 17.98 -0.85
CA ASN A 55 3.59 18.58 0.02
C ASN A 55 4.08 17.59 1.08
N GLN A 56 5.08 18.03 1.85
CA GLN A 56 5.69 17.26 2.94
C GLN A 56 4.64 16.54 3.78
N SER A 57 4.75 15.22 3.89
CA SER A 57 3.87 14.35 4.68
C SER A 57 4.71 13.53 5.65
N ALA A 58 4.04 12.99 6.68
CA ALA A 58 4.69 12.11 7.64
C ALA A 58 5.10 10.77 7.01
N TYR A 59 4.44 10.32 5.94
CA TYR A 59 4.61 8.97 5.40
C TYR A 59 5.46 8.95 4.13
N SER A 60 6.33 7.94 4.03
CA SER A 60 7.05 7.57 2.81
C SER A 60 7.41 6.09 2.86
N LEU A 61 7.60 5.43 1.73
CA LEU A 61 8.22 4.11 1.72
C LEU A 61 9.74 4.27 1.71
N ALA A 62 10.43 3.34 2.36
CA ALA A 62 11.87 3.22 2.18
C ALA A 62 12.20 3.03 0.68
N PRO A 63 13.33 3.58 0.21
CA PRO A 63 13.73 3.44 -1.20
C PRO A 63 14.04 1.98 -1.55
N THR A 64 14.43 1.20 -0.54
CA THR A 64 14.83 -0.19 -0.66
C THR A 64 13.65 -1.14 -0.50
N VAL A 65 13.61 -2.17 -1.33
CA VAL A 65 12.64 -3.25 -1.25
C VAL A 65 13.34 -4.56 -0.92
N VAL A 66 12.75 -5.34 -0.02
CA VAL A 66 13.28 -6.63 0.41
C VAL A 66 12.51 -7.75 -0.30
N PRO A 67 13.12 -8.48 -1.24
CA PRO A 67 12.52 -9.69 -1.78
C PRO A 67 12.58 -10.80 -0.71
N LYS A 68 11.46 -11.48 -0.47
CA LYS A 68 11.35 -12.60 0.49
C LYS A 68 11.27 -13.97 -0.20
N GLY A 69 11.38 -14.02 -1.52
CA GLY A 69 11.17 -15.22 -2.33
C GLY A 69 9.68 -15.45 -2.64
N SER A 70 9.39 -16.45 -3.48
CA SER A 70 8.02 -16.83 -3.87
C SER A 70 7.17 -15.67 -4.43
N GLY A 71 7.79 -14.72 -5.13
CA GLY A 71 7.14 -13.52 -5.67
C GLY A 71 6.71 -12.50 -4.60
N GLN A 72 7.21 -12.61 -3.36
CA GLN A 72 6.92 -11.66 -2.29
C GLN A 72 7.97 -10.55 -2.19
N TYR A 73 7.49 -9.31 -2.13
CA TYR A 73 8.28 -8.10 -2.03
C TYR A 73 7.77 -7.24 -0.89
N CYS A 74 8.66 -6.87 0.04
CA CYS A 74 8.32 -6.12 1.23
C CYS A 74 8.90 -4.71 1.21
N PHE A 75 8.05 -3.74 1.49
CA PHE A 75 8.36 -2.32 1.62
C PHE A 75 8.33 -1.94 3.09
N THR A 76 9.23 -1.06 3.52
CA THR A 76 9.21 -0.52 4.89
C THR A 76 8.55 0.85 4.90
N LEU A 77 7.52 1.03 5.71
CA LEU A 77 6.92 2.34 5.95
C LEU A 77 7.84 3.18 6.84
N LEU A 78 8.22 4.35 6.37
CA LEU A 78 8.92 5.36 7.14
C LEU A 78 7.93 6.45 7.57
N VAL A 79 7.95 6.75 8.86
CA VAL A 79 7.18 7.85 9.44
C VAL A 79 8.13 8.90 9.99
N ARG A 80 7.97 10.16 9.56
CA ARG A 80 8.80 11.29 9.97
C ARG A 80 7.92 12.43 10.51
N SER A 81 8.44 13.16 11.49
CA SER A 81 7.81 14.38 11.97
C SER A 81 7.94 15.50 10.93
N CYS A 82 6.86 16.25 10.72
CA CYS A 82 6.86 17.45 9.88
C CYS A 82 5.72 18.40 10.26
N ASN A 83 5.70 19.60 9.67
CA ASN A 83 4.86 20.72 10.12
C ASN A 83 3.62 21.00 9.25
N SER A 84 3.41 20.25 8.17
CA SER A 84 2.24 20.45 7.30
C SER A 84 0.99 19.77 7.86
N THR A 85 -0.20 20.11 7.32
CA THR A 85 -1.44 19.40 7.61
C THR A 85 -1.33 17.90 7.31
N CYS A 86 -0.61 17.53 6.24
CA CYS A 86 -0.37 16.14 5.83
C CYS A 86 0.60 15.35 6.74
N CYS A 87 1.08 15.97 7.82
CA CYS A 87 1.92 15.35 8.84
C CYS A 87 1.13 14.85 10.05
N LYS A 88 -0.16 15.20 10.14
CA LYS A 88 -1.01 14.91 11.30
C LYS A 88 -2.17 13.96 10.97
N VAL A 89 -2.14 13.39 9.77
CA VAL A 89 -3.20 12.53 9.23
C VAL A 89 -2.83 11.06 9.35
N ASP A 90 -3.82 10.18 9.25
CA ASP A 90 -3.64 8.73 9.18
C ASP A 90 -3.22 8.27 7.76
N LEU A 91 -2.80 7.02 7.63
CA LEU A 91 -2.51 6.36 6.35
C LEU A 91 -3.50 5.22 6.11
N ARG A 92 -4.39 5.41 5.14
CA ARG A 92 -5.51 4.50 4.84
C ARG A 92 -5.32 3.68 3.57
N LYS A 93 -4.66 4.28 2.58
CA LYS A 93 -4.54 3.72 1.23
C LYS A 93 -3.15 3.97 0.66
N ILE A 94 -2.63 2.99 -0.05
CA ILE A 94 -1.42 3.11 -0.86
C ILE A 94 -1.77 2.72 -2.29
N GLU A 95 -1.29 3.50 -3.25
CA GLU A 95 -1.44 3.25 -4.67
C GLU A 95 -0.06 3.12 -5.32
N PHE A 96 0.08 2.16 -6.23
CA PHE A 96 1.27 1.93 -7.04
C PHE A 96 0.93 2.24 -8.49
N ASN A 97 1.79 3.00 -9.17
CA ASN A 97 1.71 3.17 -10.62
C ASN A 97 2.27 1.91 -11.29
N VAL A 98 1.40 1.16 -11.97
CA VAL A 98 1.72 -0.20 -12.46
C VAL A 98 1.44 -0.35 -13.94
N ASN A 99 2.07 -1.35 -14.54
CA ASN A 99 1.86 -1.69 -15.94
C ASN A 99 0.46 -2.30 -16.13
N ALA A 100 -0.29 -1.81 -17.11
CA ALA A 100 -1.64 -2.28 -17.42
C ALA A 100 -1.71 -3.78 -17.75
N ALA A 101 -0.63 -4.34 -18.31
CA ALA A 101 -0.53 -5.78 -18.60
C ALA A 101 -0.62 -6.65 -17.33
N CYS A 102 -0.43 -6.08 -16.14
CA CYS A 102 -0.50 -6.79 -14.87
C CYS A 102 -1.92 -6.93 -14.33
N ALA A 103 -2.87 -6.11 -14.79
CA ALA A 103 -4.26 -6.11 -14.31
C ALA A 103 -5.12 -7.22 -14.95
N LEU A 104 -4.51 -8.35 -15.30
CA LEU A 104 -5.19 -9.51 -15.86
C LEU A 104 -5.86 -10.31 -14.75
N LYS A 105 -7.11 -10.73 -14.96
CA LYS A 105 -7.92 -11.52 -14.01
C LYS A 105 -7.27 -12.83 -13.55
N THR A 106 -6.35 -13.37 -14.36
CA THR A 106 -5.67 -14.64 -14.07
C THR A 106 -4.52 -14.47 -13.10
N ALA A 107 -3.91 -13.28 -13.03
CA ALA A 107 -2.86 -12.98 -12.07
C ALA A 107 -3.46 -12.70 -10.70
N SER A 108 -2.72 -13.02 -9.63
CA SER A 108 -3.18 -12.76 -8.27
C SER A 108 -2.15 -11.95 -7.50
N VAL A 109 -2.64 -10.95 -6.78
CA VAL A 109 -1.84 -10.12 -5.87
C VAL A 109 -2.43 -10.24 -4.48
N LYS A 110 -1.59 -10.51 -3.49
CA LYS A 110 -1.96 -10.52 -2.06
C LYS A 110 -1.14 -9.48 -1.33
N ALA A 111 -1.69 -8.89 -0.28
CA ALA A 111 -0.95 -7.98 0.58
C ALA A 111 -0.99 -8.41 2.05
N THR A 112 0.08 -8.10 2.77
CA THR A 112 0.19 -8.25 4.21
C THR A 112 0.80 -7.01 4.85
N VAL A 113 0.42 -6.73 6.08
CA VAL A 113 0.98 -5.69 6.95
C VAL A 113 1.52 -6.40 8.19
N ASN A 114 2.83 -6.30 8.43
CA ASN A 114 3.55 -7.02 9.48
C ASN A 114 3.23 -8.53 9.50
N GLY A 115 3.17 -9.15 8.31
CA GLY A 115 2.84 -10.57 8.13
C GLY A 115 1.34 -10.91 8.18
N PHE A 116 0.47 -10.01 8.64
CA PHE A 116 -0.97 -10.23 8.67
C PHE A 116 -1.62 -9.83 7.35
N ARG A 117 -2.54 -10.64 6.82
CA ARG A 117 -3.26 -10.30 5.58
C ARG A 117 -4.10 -9.03 5.77
N THR A 118 -4.12 -8.18 4.76
CA THR A 118 -5.01 -7.01 4.75
C THR A 118 -6.47 -7.46 4.74
N ALA A 119 -7.33 -6.71 5.44
CA ALA A 119 -8.77 -6.99 5.50
C ALA A 119 -9.44 -6.90 4.10
N VAL A 120 -8.92 -6.01 3.26
CA VAL A 120 -9.32 -5.87 1.86
C VAL A 120 -8.12 -6.26 0.99
N GLY A 121 -8.36 -7.13 0.01
CA GLY A 121 -7.33 -7.56 -0.93
C GLY A 121 -6.85 -6.42 -1.84
N PRO A 122 -5.63 -6.49 -2.39
CA PRO A 122 -5.17 -5.54 -3.39
C PRO A 122 -6.07 -5.54 -4.62
N ASN A 123 -6.29 -4.37 -5.21
CA ASN A 123 -7.16 -4.22 -6.38
C ASN A 123 -6.51 -3.38 -7.48
N PHE A 124 -6.68 -3.81 -8.73
CA PHE A 124 -6.29 -3.03 -9.90
C PHE A 124 -7.47 -2.19 -10.39
N TYR A 125 -7.20 -0.95 -10.80
CA TYR A 125 -8.20 -0.12 -11.48
C TYR A 125 -7.55 0.82 -12.49
N LYS A 126 -8.38 1.31 -13.42
CA LYS A 126 -8.01 2.36 -14.37
C LYS A 126 -8.53 3.69 -13.85
N PRO A 127 -7.66 4.67 -13.54
CA PRO A 127 -8.09 5.98 -13.07
C PRO A 127 -8.76 6.74 -14.22
N GLY A 128 -9.98 7.23 -13.99
CA GLY A 128 -10.75 8.00 -14.99
C GLY A 128 -10.04 9.27 -15.44
N ASN A 129 -9.35 9.97 -14.54
CA ASN A 129 -8.60 11.19 -14.88
C ASN A 129 -7.19 10.91 -15.42
N GLY A 130 -6.72 9.67 -15.35
CA GLY A 130 -5.36 9.34 -15.81
C GLY A 130 -5.28 9.31 -17.34
N PRO A 131 -4.07 9.31 -17.91
CA PRO A 131 -3.89 9.12 -19.34
C PRO A 131 -4.32 7.70 -19.76
N PRO A 132 -4.77 7.52 -21.01
CA PRO A 132 -5.12 6.21 -21.56
C PRO A 132 -4.02 5.17 -21.35
N GLY A 133 -4.41 3.99 -20.86
CA GLY A 133 -3.49 2.90 -20.51
C GLY A 133 -2.97 2.96 -19.07
N SER A 134 -3.24 4.02 -18.31
CA SER A 134 -2.83 4.09 -16.91
C SER A 134 -3.54 3.04 -16.08
N THR A 135 -2.79 2.36 -15.21
CA THR A 135 -3.32 1.35 -14.30
C THR A 135 -2.70 1.54 -12.92
N VAL A 136 -3.51 1.38 -11.89
CA VAL A 136 -3.11 1.56 -10.50
C VAL A 136 -3.41 0.30 -9.70
N LEU A 137 -2.43 -0.18 -8.93
CA LEU A 137 -2.64 -1.21 -7.90
C LEU A 137 -2.87 -0.51 -6.55
N THR A 138 -3.97 -0.84 -5.89
CA THR A 138 -4.39 -0.20 -4.64
C THR A 138 -4.34 -1.18 -3.49
N LEU A 139 -3.83 -0.73 -2.35
CA LEU A 139 -3.93 -1.38 -1.06
C LEU A 139 -4.73 -0.45 -0.15
N THR A 140 -5.90 -0.89 0.31
CA THR A 140 -6.80 -0.11 1.17
C THR A 140 -6.88 -0.69 2.57
N SER A 141 -7.58 0.01 3.47
CA SER A 141 -7.87 -0.47 4.83
C SER A 141 -6.63 -0.83 5.64
N LEU A 142 -5.55 -0.06 5.46
CA LEU A 142 -4.27 -0.32 6.12
C LEU A 142 -4.30 0.02 7.63
N GLY A 143 -5.09 1.02 8.03
CA GLY A 143 -5.24 1.42 9.43
C GLY A 143 -3.93 1.90 10.08
N LEU A 144 -3.00 2.43 9.28
CA LEU A 144 -1.68 2.85 9.75
C LEU A 144 -1.71 4.31 10.22
N GLY A 145 -0.82 4.66 11.15
CA GLY A 145 -0.78 5.99 11.74
C GLY A 145 0.64 6.46 12.06
N LEU A 146 0.74 7.58 12.77
CA LEU A 146 2.04 8.22 13.07
C LEU A 146 2.97 7.38 13.94
N LYS A 147 2.46 6.31 14.57
CA LYS A 147 3.24 5.35 15.37
C LYS A 147 3.67 4.10 14.58
N SER A 148 3.32 4.02 13.30
CA SER A 148 3.56 2.85 12.45
C SER A 148 4.92 2.87 11.74
N ASN A 149 5.91 3.61 12.26
CA ASN A 149 7.25 3.62 11.69
C ASN A 149 7.86 2.22 11.70
N GLY A 150 8.49 1.81 10.59
CA GLY A 150 9.09 0.48 10.44
C GLY A 150 8.10 -0.63 10.07
N THR A 151 6.82 -0.31 9.86
CA THR A 151 5.82 -1.31 9.42
C THR A 151 6.24 -1.95 8.10
N GLU A 152 6.22 -3.27 8.04
CA GLU A 152 6.53 -4.04 6.83
C GLU A 152 5.24 -4.27 6.03
N ILE A 153 5.19 -3.76 4.80
CA ILE A 153 4.06 -3.91 3.89
C ILE A 153 4.54 -4.80 2.76
N CYS A 154 4.02 -6.02 2.65
CA CYS A 154 4.43 -6.94 1.60
C CYS A 154 3.34 -7.13 0.56
N ILE A 155 3.72 -7.22 -0.71
CA ILE A 155 2.87 -7.72 -1.78
C ILE A 155 3.43 -9.05 -2.28
N THR A 156 2.55 -10.02 -2.52
CA THR A 156 2.90 -11.29 -3.13
C THR A 156 2.30 -11.35 -4.51
N LEU A 157 3.17 -11.43 -5.51
CA LEU A 157 2.83 -11.50 -6.92
C LEU A 157 2.84 -12.95 -7.36
N LYS A 158 1.80 -13.35 -8.07
CA LYS A 158 1.73 -14.66 -8.71
C LYS A 158 1.18 -14.48 -10.12
N ALA A 159 1.98 -14.89 -11.10
CA ALA A 159 1.54 -14.95 -12.48
C ALA A 159 0.29 -15.84 -12.60
N GLY A 160 -0.55 -15.46 -13.54
CA GLY A 160 -1.71 -16.24 -13.94
C GLY A 160 -1.35 -17.44 -14.79
N ARG A 161 -2.39 -18.11 -15.30
CA ARG A 161 -2.22 -19.22 -16.25
C ARG A 161 -1.37 -18.77 -17.45
N ASN A 162 -0.51 -19.65 -17.94
CA ASN A 162 0.39 -19.39 -19.07
C ASN A 162 1.36 -18.21 -18.83
N ASN A 163 1.78 -17.98 -17.59
CA ASN A 163 2.68 -16.87 -17.22
C ASN A 163 2.13 -15.49 -17.57
N THR A 164 0.80 -15.35 -17.59
CA THR A 164 0.13 -14.07 -17.85
C THR A 164 0.20 -13.16 -16.61
N GLY A 165 0.31 -11.85 -16.84
CA GLY A 165 0.42 -10.85 -15.78
C GLY A 165 1.84 -10.75 -15.21
N CYS A 166 1.95 -10.23 -14.00
CA CYS A 166 3.22 -9.81 -13.41
C CYS A 166 3.54 -10.61 -12.15
N ASP A 167 4.68 -11.30 -12.15
CA ASP A 167 5.25 -12.11 -11.07
C ASP A 167 6.46 -11.44 -10.39
N THR A 168 6.90 -10.31 -10.92
CA THR A 168 8.07 -9.55 -10.48
C THR A 168 7.76 -8.07 -10.38
N LEU A 169 8.47 -7.34 -9.53
CA LEU A 169 8.34 -5.88 -9.47
C LEU A 169 8.74 -5.21 -10.78
N ASP A 170 9.75 -5.76 -11.47
CA ASP A 170 10.24 -5.26 -12.74
C ASP A 170 9.16 -5.24 -13.82
N LYS A 171 8.29 -6.25 -13.84
CA LYS A 171 7.13 -6.29 -14.74
C LYS A 171 5.95 -5.48 -14.20
N LEU A 172 5.78 -5.45 -12.87
CA LEU A 172 4.66 -4.80 -12.21
C LEU A 172 4.71 -3.29 -12.30
N CYS A 173 5.85 -2.70 -11.90
CA CYS A 173 5.97 -1.27 -11.67
C CYS A 173 6.37 -0.53 -12.94
N LEU A 174 5.79 0.66 -13.13
CA LEU A 174 6.25 1.61 -14.14
C LEU A 174 7.33 2.51 -13.51
N PRO A 175 8.62 2.29 -13.82
CA PRO A 175 9.68 3.09 -13.23
C PRO A 175 9.57 4.54 -13.71
N PRO A 176 9.73 5.53 -12.81
CA PRO A 176 9.87 6.92 -13.25
C PRO A 176 11.17 7.11 -14.04
N ASP A 177 11.24 8.19 -14.83
CA ASP A 177 12.41 8.47 -15.67
C ASP A 177 13.71 8.52 -14.86
N GLY A 178 14.72 7.79 -15.33
CA GLY A 178 16.02 7.68 -14.68
C GLY A 178 16.11 6.64 -13.56
N ASN A 179 15.03 5.93 -13.25
CA ASN A 179 15.03 4.84 -12.27
C ASN A 179 15.15 3.45 -12.93
N PRO A 180 15.80 2.48 -12.27
CA PRO A 180 15.93 1.13 -12.82
C PRO A 180 14.58 0.38 -12.83
N PRO A 181 14.43 -0.64 -13.69
CA PRO A 181 13.31 -1.59 -13.61
C PRO A 181 13.10 -2.11 -12.19
N GLY A 182 11.84 -2.30 -11.81
CA GLY A 182 11.47 -2.71 -10.45
C GLY A 182 11.28 -1.53 -9.50
N SER A 183 11.66 -0.32 -9.91
CA SER A 183 11.31 0.91 -9.18
C SER A 183 9.82 1.22 -9.34
N CYS A 184 9.12 1.33 -8.22
CA CYS A 184 7.72 1.67 -8.14
C CYS A 184 7.55 3.12 -7.71
N LEU A 185 6.76 3.87 -8.48
CA LEU A 185 6.22 5.13 -8.04
C LEU A 185 4.95 4.88 -7.21
N VAL A 186 4.95 5.37 -5.97
CA VAL A 186 3.93 5.05 -4.96
C VAL A 186 3.33 6.34 -4.41
N ALA A 187 2.01 6.36 -4.23
CA ALA A 187 1.27 7.43 -3.59
C ALA A 187 0.53 6.92 -2.35
N MET A 188 0.43 7.76 -1.32
CA MET A 188 -0.12 7.38 -0.02
C MET A 188 -1.24 8.32 0.36
N PHE A 189 -2.37 7.82 0.82
CA PHE A 189 -3.56 8.63 1.07
C PHE A 189 -4.07 8.48 2.50
N ASN A 190 -4.51 9.59 3.05
CA ASN A 190 -5.19 9.66 4.33
C ASN A 190 -6.68 9.30 4.23
N SER A 191 -7.35 9.22 5.38
CA SER A 191 -8.80 9.06 5.43
C SER A 191 -9.52 10.23 4.78
N ASN A 192 -10.66 9.96 4.15
CA ASN A 192 -11.54 10.99 3.62
C ASN A 192 -12.10 11.93 4.71
N ASN A 193 -12.07 11.51 5.99
CA ASN A 193 -12.49 12.32 7.14
C ASN A 193 -11.35 13.16 7.74
N SER A 194 -10.14 13.08 7.17
CA SER A 194 -8.98 13.84 7.63
C SER A 194 -8.94 15.20 6.92
N THR A 195 -8.40 16.21 7.60
CA THR A 195 -8.28 17.57 7.04
C THR A 195 -7.27 17.60 5.88
N GLY A 196 -7.77 17.84 4.67
CA GLY A 196 -6.98 17.93 3.44
C GLY A 196 -6.75 16.58 2.77
N ALA A 197 -6.93 16.51 1.45
CA ALA A 197 -6.59 15.33 0.66
C ALA A 197 -5.07 15.28 0.47
N CYS A 198 -4.37 14.44 1.23
CA CYS A 198 -2.92 14.32 1.21
C CYS A 198 -2.51 13.12 0.35
N CYS A 199 -1.50 13.30 -0.50
CA CYS A 199 -1.02 12.27 -1.42
C CYS A 199 0.49 12.36 -1.70
N PRO A 200 1.35 12.31 -0.67
CA PRO A 200 2.79 12.29 -0.90
C PRO A 200 3.17 11.14 -1.84
N ARG A 201 4.17 11.41 -2.66
CA ARG A 201 4.76 10.42 -3.56
C ARG A 201 6.09 9.95 -2.99
N SER A 202 6.37 8.67 -3.16
CA SER A 202 7.67 8.08 -2.87
C SER A 202 8.06 7.14 -4.00
N ILE A 203 9.37 6.95 -4.16
CA ILE A 203 9.93 5.97 -5.07
C ILE A 203 10.56 4.87 -4.22
N SER A 204 10.18 3.64 -4.49
CA SER A 204 10.74 2.43 -3.88
C SER A 204 11.20 1.48 -4.97
N GLY A 205 12.05 0.51 -4.65
CA GLY A 205 12.43 -0.54 -5.59
C GLY A 205 13.90 -0.53 -5.99
N LEU A 206 14.74 0.23 -5.29
CA LEU A 206 16.16 -0.09 -5.28
C LEU A 206 16.30 -1.45 -4.59
N MET A 207 16.50 -2.51 -5.38
CA MET A 207 16.75 -3.83 -4.83
C MET A 207 17.94 -3.72 -3.90
N GLN A 208 17.74 -4.14 -2.65
CA GLN A 208 18.85 -4.18 -1.70
C GLN A 208 19.90 -5.11 -2.31
N PRO A 209 21.18 -4.67 -2.43
CA PRO A 209 22.22 -5.59 -2.85
C PRO A 209 22.18 -6.79 -1.89
N PRO A 210 22.38 -8.02 -2.40
CA PRO A 210 22.41 -9.20 -1.55
C PRO A 210 23.36 -8.92 -0.38
N PRO A 211 23.00 -9.32 0.86
CA PRO A 211 23.89 -9.11 1.99
C PRO A 211 25.26 -9.67 1.63
N PRO A 212 26.36 -8.95 1.94
CA PRO A 212 27.69 -9.45 1.65
C PRO A 212 27.82 -10.86 2.23
N PRO A 213 28.46 -11.80 1.50
CA PRO A 213 28.68 -13.15 2.03
C PRO A 213 29.30 -13.02 3.41
N LEU A 214 28.72 -13.69 4.41
CA LEU A 214 29.30 -13.70 5.75
C LEU A 214 30.76 -14.17 5.61
N PRO A 215 31.73 -13.50 6.26
CA PRO A 215 33.09 -14.01 6.29
C PRO A 215 33.06 -15.46 6.81
N PRO A 216 33.92 -16.35 6.30
CA PRO A 216 33.98 -17.73 6.76
C PRO A 216 34.07 -17.71 8.28
N LEU A 217 33.14 -18.41 8.95
CA LEU A 217 33.19 -18.52 10.40
C LEU A 217 34.58 -19.05 10.77
N PRO A 218 35.29 -18.45 11.74
CA PRO A 218 36.54 -19.00 12.22
C PRO A 218 36.30 -20.46 12.62
N PRO A 219 37.25 -21.37 12.34
CA PRO A 219 37.12 -22.76 12.76
C PRO A 219 36.77 -22.77 14.24
N THR A 220 35.61 -23.34 14.55
CA THR A 220 35.16 -23.55 15.91
C THR A 220 36.30 -24.25 16.65
N SER A 221 36.96 -23.53 17.57
CA SER A 221 37.91 -24.16 18.48
C SER A 221 37.23 -25.38 19.09
N PRO A 222 37.91 -26.53 19.17
CA PRO A 222 37.35 -27.72 19.80
C PRO A 222 36.84 -27.31 21.19
N SER A 223 35.56 -27.56 21.43
CA SER A 223 34.95 -27.31 22.73
C SER A 223 35.84 -27.92 23.82
N PRO A 224 36.20 -27.18 24.87
CA PRO A 224 36.91 -27.74 26.01
C PRO A 224 36.18 -28.99 26.51
N PRO A 225 36.90 -30.03 26.95
CA PRO A 225 36.27 -31.20 27.54
C PRO A 225 35.36 -30.74 28.68
N SER A 226 34.07 -31.10 28.58
CA SER A 226 33.07 -30.74 29.58
C SER A 226 33.58 -31.11 30.98
N PRO A 227 33.57 -30.19 31.95
CA PRO A 227 33.92 -30.53 33.32
C PRO A 227 32.97 -31.63 33.84
N PRO A 228 33.46 -32.51 34.75
CA PRO A 228 32.64 -33.54 35.37
C PRO A 228 31.37 -32.92 35.93
N ARG A 229 30.22 -33.45 35.51
CA ARG A 229 28.90 -33.01 35.96
C ARG A 229 28.87 -33.13 37.50
N PRO A 230 28.74 -32.02 38.27
CA PRO A 230 28.54 -32.09 39.70
C PRO A 230 27.30 -32.95 39.96
N GLN A 231 27.42 -33.92 40.85
CA GLN A 231 26.28 -34.72 41.29
C GLN A 231 25.28 -33.76 41.93
N SER A 232 24.17 -33.49 41.23
CA SER A 232 23.08 -32.73 41.79
C SER A 232 22.59 -33.47 43.04
N PRO A 233 22.56 -32.83 44.22
CA PRO A 233 21.87 -33.39 45.37
C PRO A 233 20.41 -33.61 44.98
N MET A 234 19.87 -34.76 45.40
CA MET A 234 18.50 -35.16 45.13
C MET A 234 17.55 -34.00 45.47
N SER A 235 16.95 -33.43 44.42
CA SER A 235 15.94 -32.40 44.54
C SER A 235 14.72 -33.04 45.20
N MET A 236 14.47 -32.69 46.46
CA MET A 236 13.17 -32.94 47.08
C MET A 236 12.11 -32.26 46.22
N SER A 237 11.16 -33.06 45.73
CA SER A 237 9.98 -32.59 45.03
C SER A 237 9.22 -31.59 45.92
N PRO A 238 9.00 -30.34 45.48
CA PRO A 238 8.08 -29.46 46.19
C PRO A 238 6.64 -29.99 46.07
N PRO A 239 5.81 -29.79 47.11
CA PRO A 239 4.41 -30.20 47.09
C PRO A 239 3.65 -29.46 45.99
N LEU A 240 2.80 -30.23 45.30
CA LEU A 240 1.89 -29.78 44.26
C LEU A 240 0.94 -28.73 44.86
N LEU A 241 1.19 -27.46 44.58
CA LEU A 241 0.25 -26.37 44.88
C LEU A 241 -0.89 -26.45 43.87
N GLU A 242 -2.04 -26.85 44.40
CA GLU A 242 -3.33 -26.91 43.73
C GLU A 242 -3.69 -25.53 43.13
N PRO A 243 -4.16 -25.45 41.87
CA PRO A 243 -4.57 -24.19 41.27
C PRO A 243 -5.78 -23.62 42.02
N PRO A 244 -5.82 -22.31 42.32
CA PRO A 244 -7.00 -21.68 42.88
C PRO A 244 -8.16 -21.77 41.87
N GLU A 245 -9.27 -22.30 42.35
CA GLU A 245 -10.56 -22.38 41.68
C GLU A 245 -10.95 -20.97 41.17
N LEU A 246 -11.01 -20.82 39.85
CA LEU A 246 -11.52 -19.63 39.20
C LEU A 246 -13.02 -19.55 39.50
N GLY A 247 -13.37 -18.72 40.47
CA GLY A 247 -14.76 -18.37 40.79
C GLY A 247 -15.50 -17.81 39.57
N PRO A 248 -16.84 -17.91 39.57
CA PRO A 248 -17.66 -17.50 38.45
C PRO A 248 -17.48 -16.00 38.14
N PRO A 249 -17.57 -15.62 36.85
CA PRO A 249 -17.39 -14.23 36.43
C PRO A 249 -18.45 -13.32 37.08
N PRO A 250 -18.08 -12.10 37.50
CA PRO A 250 -19.03 -11.14 38.01
C PRO A 250 -20.01 -10.74 36.91
N SER A 251 -21.30 -10.92 37.17
CA SER A 251 -22.39 -10.39 36.37
C SER A 251 -22.17 -8.90 36.11
N LEU A 252 -21.94 -8.56 34.85
CA LEU A 252 -21.88 -7.18 34.39
C LEU A 252 -23.23 -6.52 34.69
N LEU A 253 -23.18 -5.46 35.50
CA LEU A 253 -24.28 -4.51 35.66
C LEU A 253 -24.72 -4.03 34.27
N GLN A 254 -25.99 -4.28 33.95
CA GLN A 254 -26.68 -3.65 32.84
C GLN A 254 -26.79 -2.14 33.09
N PRO A 255 -26.59 -1.29 32.07
CA PRO A 255 -26.88 0.14 32.17
C PRO A 255 -28.39 0.38 32.33
N PRO A 256 -28.79 1.48 32.99
CA PRO A 256 -30.20 1.81 33.22
C PRO A 256 -30.90 2.06 31.89
N THR A 257 -31.89 1.22 31.58
CA THR A 257 -32.86 1.46 30.53
C THR A 257 -33.79 2.60 30.96
N THR A 258 -33.74 3.70 30.22
CA THR A 258 -34.70 4.80 30.32
C THR A 258 -36.10 4.26 29.98
N GLU A 259 -36.92 4.15 31.02
CA GLU A 259 -38.31 3.72 30.99
C GLU A 259 -39.15 4.74 30.19
N THR A 260 -39.56 4.35 28.98
CA THR A 260 -40.64 5.04 28.25
C THR A 260 -41.90 4.22 28.48
N ASN A 261 -42.79 4.78 29.29
CA ASN A 261 -44.13 4.29 29.59
C ASN A 261 -44.91 4.01 28.29
N PHE A 262 -45.26 2.75 28.04
CA PHE A 262 -46.31 2.36 27.12
C PHE A 262 -47.37 1.54 27.86
N PRO A 263 -48.67 1.74 27.58
CA PRO A 263 -49.78 1.13 28.30
C PRO A 263 -49.87 -0.39 28.10
N PRO A 264 -50.58 -1.12 28.98
CA PRO A 264 -50.64 -2.57 28.99
C PRO A 264 -51.45 -3.08 27.80
N ASP A 265 -50.78 -3.75 26.86
CA ASP A 265 -51.41 -4.48 25.77
C ASP A 265 -51.64 -5.94 26.18
N VAL A 266 -52.82 -6.42 25.80
CA VAL A 266 -53.45 -7.67 26.20
C VAL A 266 -52.63 -8.87 25.73
N SER A 267 -52.20 -9.71 26.67
CA SER A 267 -51.51 -10.98 26.38
C SER A 267 -52.32 -11.87 25.43
N PRO A 268 -51.81 -12.25 24.25
CA PRO A 268 -52.37 -13.34 23.46
C PRO A 268 -51.90 -14.71 24.00
N PRO A 269 -52.65 -15.78 23.72
CA PRO A 269 -52.34 -17.12 24.20
C PRO A 269 -51.00 -17.62 23.64
N HIS A 270 -50.26 -18.28 24.52
CA HIS A 270 -48.93 -18.85 24.28
C HIS A 270 -49.04 -20.03 23.30
N GLU A 271 -48.91 -19.77 22.01
CA GLU A 271 -48.78 -20.81 20.99
C GLU A 271 -47.37 -21.41 21.05
N THR A 272 -47.30 -22.72 21.35
CA THR A 272 -46.05 -23.48 21.37
C THR A 272 -45.42 -23.46 19.98
N PRO A 273 -44.15 -23.02 19.83
CA PRO A 273 -43.52 -22.95 18.52
C PRO A 273 -43.41 -24.36 17.90
N PRO A 274 -43.68 -24.50 16.59
CA PRO A 274 -43.55 -25.78 15.91
C PRO A 274 -42.10 -26.28 15.95
N PRO A 275 -41.90 -27.61 15.99
CA PRO A 275 -40.56 -28.19 16.00
C PRO A 275 -39.78 -27.77 14.74
N PRO A 276 -38.46 -27.61 14.86
CA PRO A 276 -37.62 -27.23 13.73
C PRO A 276 -37.72 -28.27 12.61
N PRO A 277 -37.71 -27.83 11.34
CA PRO A 277 -37.77 -28.74 10.20
C PRO A 277 -36.53 -29.64 10.18
N SER A 278 -36.75 -30.92 9.88
CA SER A 278 -35.69 -31.91 9.71
C SER A 278 -34.65 -31.45 8.69
N PRO A 279 -33.36 -31.71 8.91
CA PRO A 279 -32.31 -31.34 7.96
C PRO A 279 -32.56 -32.03 6.61
N PRO A 280 -32.32 -31.34 5.49
CA PRO A 280 -32.48 -31.92 4.16
C PRO A 280 -31.50 -33.09 3.98
N PRO A 281 -31.90 -34.12 3.20
CA PRO A 281 -31.00 -35.23 2.89
C PRO A 281 -29.74 -34.72 2.17
N PRO A 282 -28.59 -35.38 2.38
CA PRO A 282 -27.35 -35.02 1.71
C PRO A 282 -27.51 -35.09 0.19
N SER A 283 -27.06 -34.05 -0.50
CA SER A 283 -27.08 -34.01 -1.97
C SER A 283 -26.22 -35.14 -2.55
N PRO A 284 -26.63 -35.75 -3.67
CA PRO A 284 -25.82 -36.74 -4.34
C PRO A 284 -24.48 -36.14 -4.80
N PRO A 285 -23.40 -36.94 -4.83
CA PRO A 285 -22.10 -36.47 -5.30
C PRO A 285 -22.19 -36.01 -6.76
N PRO A 286 -21.45 -34.96 -7.15
CA PRO A 286 -21.43 -34.49 -8.53
C PRO A 286 -20.87 -35.59 -9.45
N PRO A 287 -21.34 -35.66 -10.71
CA PRO A 287 -20.79 -36.59 -11.69
C PRO A 287 -19.29 -36.30 -11.93
N PRO A 288 -18.49 -37.34 -12.25
CA PRO A 288 -17.09 -37.16 -12.58
C PRO A 288 -16.92 -36.21 -13.77
N SER A 289 -15.98 -35.28 -13.66
CA SER A 289 -15.68 -34.34 -14.75
C SER A 289 -15.19 -35.10 -15.98
N PRO A 290 -15.60 -34.70 -17.20
CA PRO A 290 -15.07 -35.29 -18.42
C PRO A 290 -13.55 -35.06 -18.51
N PRO A 291 -12.80 -36.00 -19.13
CA PRO A 291 -11.37 -35.83 -19.33
C PRO A 291 -11.09 -34.58 -20.17
N PRO A 292 -9.99 -33.85 -19.91
CA PRO A 292 -9.61 -32.71 -20.71
C PRO A 292 -9.38 -33.12 -22.17
N PRO A 293 -9.74 -32.28 -23.15
CA PRO A 293 -9.45 -32.55 -24.55
C PRO A 293 -7.93 -32.64 -24.77
N SER A 294 -7.51 -33.57 -25.62
CA SER A 294 -6.12 -33.72 -26.03
C SER A 294 -5.60 -32.39 -26.62
N PRO A 295 -4.37 -31.97 -26.29
CA PRO A 295 -3.79 -30.78 -26.89
C PRO A 295 -3.69 -30.94 -28.41
N PRO A 296 -3.94 -29.88 -29.19
CA PRO A 296 -3.74 -29.92 -30.63
C PRO A 296 -2.25 -30.19 -30.96
N PRO A 297 -1.96 -30.86 -32.08
CA PRO A 297 -0.59 -31.06 -32.52
C PRO A 297 0.10 -29.70 -32.73
N PRO A 298 1.41 -29.61 -32.45
CA PRO A 298 2.16 -28.38 -32.67
C PRO A 298 2.08 -27.97 -34.16
N PRO A 299 1.96 -26.67 -34.46
CA PRO A 299 1.98 -26.19 -35.83
C PRO A 299 3.33 -26.53 -36.46
N SER A 300 3.30 -27.00 -37.71
CA SER A 300 4.51 -27.22 -38.51
C SER A 300 5.35 -25.95 -38.54
N PRO A 301 6.69 -26.05 -38.41
CA PRO A 301 7.57 -24.89 -38.44
C PRO A 301 7.40 -24.17 -39.79
N LEU A 302 7.05 -22.89 -39.72
CA LEU A 302 7.01 -22.02 -40.89
C LEU A 302 8.43 -21.93 -41.51
N PRO A 303 8.56 -21.94 -42.84
CA PRO A 303 9.84 -21.72 -43.50
C PRO A 303 10.40 -20.36 -43.07
N LEU A 304 11.66 -20.38 -42.62
CA LEU A 304 12.39 -19.17 -42.22
C LEU A 304 12.44 -18.19 -43.42
N PRO A 305 12.13 -16.89 -43.20
CA PRO A 305 12.32 -15.90 -44.24
C PRO A 305 13.80 -15.80 -44.61
N PRO A 306 14.12 -15.50 -45.88
CA PRO A 306 15.49 -15.30 -46.32
C PRO A 306 16.15 -14.17 -45.51
N LEU A 307 17.38 -14.40 -45.03
CA LEU A 307 18.12 -13.39 -44.30
C LEU A 307 18.31 -12.14 -45.17
N PRO A 308 18.07 -10.93 -44.63
CA PRO A 308 18.38 -9.71 -45.34
C PRO A 308 19.89 -9.60 -45.61
N PRO A 309 20.28 -9.00 -46.75
CA PRO A 309 21.69 -8.77 -47.07
C PRO A 309 22.33 -7.91 -45.99
N THR A 310 23.50 -8.34 -45.53
CA THR A 310 24.26 -7.67 -44.47
C THR A 310 24.69 -6.29 -44.98
N PRO A 311 24.32 -5.18 -44.32
CA PRO A 311 24.77 -3.86 -44.74
C PRO A 311 26.28 -3.75 -44.56
N HIS A 312 26.95 -3.32 -45.62
CA HIS A 312 28.40 -3.09 -45.63
C HIS A 312 28.69 -1.90 -44.71
N VAL A 313 29.18 -2.17 -43.50
CA VAL A 313 29.61 -1.13 -42.57
C VAL A 313 30.99 -0.63 -43.02
N PRO A 314 31.14 0.66 -43.39
CA PRO A 314 32.46 1.20 -43.70
C PRO A 314 33.35 1.20 -42.44
N PRO A 315 34.67 1.02 -42.59
CA PRO A 315 35.58 1.00 -41.47
C PRO A 315 35.52 2.31 -40.66
N PRO A 316 35.61 2.23 -39.32
CA PRO A 316 35.55 3.42 -38.47
C PRO A 316 36.71 4.37 -38.80
N SER A 317 36.39 5.66 -38.91
CA SER A 317 37.40 6.70 -39.10
C SER A 317 38.35 6.76 -37.90
N PRO A 318 39.65 7.06 -38.12
CA PRO A 318 40.64 7.14 -37.06
C PRO A 318 40.24 8.20 -36.03
N ALA A 319 40.40 7.85 -34.75
CA ALA A 319 40.05 8.73 -33.64
C ALA A 319 40.88 10.03 -33.68
N PRO A 320 40.27 11.19 -33.41
CA PRO A 320 41.00 12.45 -33.34
C PRO A 320 42.02 12.42 -32.19
N PRO A 321 43.16 13.12 -32.34
CA PRO A 321 44.19 13.18 -31.32
C PRO A 321 43.65 13.80 -30.02
N PRO A 322 44.15 13.35 -28.85
CA PRO A 322 43.70 13.86 -27.56
C PRO A 322 43.96 15.36 -27.45
N GLN A 323 42.91 16.12 -27.14
CA GLN A 323 43.03 17.55 -26.88
C GLN A 323 43.82 17.81 -25.59
N PRO A 324 44.67 18.84 -25.55
CA PRO A 324 45.40 19.22 -24.36
C PRO A 324 44.43 19.67 -23.24
N PRO A 325 44.78 19.43 -21.97
CA PRO A 325 43.92 19.80 -20.84
C PRO A 325 43.71 21.31 -20.78
N PRO A 326 42.51 21.78 -20.43
CA PRO A 326 42.22 23.20 -20.30
C PRO A 326 43.05 23.80 -19.17
N LEU A 327 43.71 24.92 -19.46
CA LEU A 327 44.40 25.75 -18.48
C LEU A 327 43.39 26.21 -17.41
N LEU A 328 43.66 25.84 -16.16
CA LEU A 328 42.92 26.26 -14.98
C LEU A 328 42.99 27.79 -14.85
N SER A 329 41.88 28.46 -15.14
CA SER A 329 41.69 29.88 -14.81
C SER A 329 41.66 30.06 -13.28
N PRO A 330 42.29 31.11 -12.74
CA PRO A 330 42.29 31.38 -11.31
C PRO A 330 40.87 31.72 -10.83
N SER A 331 40.47 31.05 -9.75
CA SER A 331 39.18 31.21 -9.07
C SER A 331 38.98 32.67 -8.63
N PRO A 332 37.84 33.32 -8.96
CA PRO A 332 37.55 34.65 -8.44
C PRO A 332 37.29 34.57 -6.93
N SER A 333 37.99 35.42 -6.19
CA SER A 333 37.88 35.59 -4.75
C SER A 333 36.44 35.82 -4.32
N ARG A 334 35.97 34.96 -3.42
CA ARG A 334 34.62 34.98 -2.86
C ARG A 334 34.42 36.26 -2.05
N PRO A 335 33.39 37.08 -2.30
CA PRO A 335 33.11 38.26 -1.48
C PRO A 335 32.72 37.85 -0.05
N PRO A 336 33.06 38.67 0.96
CA PRO A 336 32.72 38.40 2.35
C PRO A 336 31.20 38.38 2.55
N PRO A 337 30.70 37.55 3.49
CA PRO A 337 29.27 37.48 3.78
C PRO A 337 28.76 38.81 4.37
N PRO A 338 27.53 39.23 4.03
CA PRO A 338 26.93 40.42 4.59
C PRO A 338 26.69 40.28 6.10
N PRO A 339 26.70 41.40 6.86
CA PRO A 339 26.43 41.39 8.29
C PRO A 339 25.00 40.89 8.57
N ARG A 340 24.89 39.94 9.51
CA ARG A 340 23.62 39.39 10.02
C ARG A 340 22.77 40.52 10.59
N ALA A 341 21.66 40.83 9.94
CA ALA A 341 20.58 41.62 10.54
C ALA A 341 19.96 40.81 11.70
N ALA A 342 19.91 41.42 12.88
CA ALA A 342 19.23 40.86 14.04
C ALA A 342 17.72 40.79 13.76
N LEU A 343 17.17 39.59 13.82
CA LEU A 343 15.72 39.37 13.71
C LEU A 343 15.02 39.89 14.98
N PRO A 344 13.86 40.56 14.86
CA PRO A 344 13.08 40.99 16.01
C PRO A 344 12.57 39.77 16.78
N LEU A 345 12.75 39.79 18.10
CA LEU A 345 12.20 38.81 19.04
C LEU A 345 10.68 38.76 18.91
N SER A 346 10.15 37.58 18.57
CA SER A 346 8.70 37.33 18.57
C SER A 346 8.13 37.51 19.98
N PRO A 347 6.94 38.12 20.13
CA PRO A 347 6.29 38.25 21.42
C PRO A 347 5.89 36.88 21.99
N PRO A 348 5.88 36.73 23.33
CA PRO A 348 5.49 35.48 23.98
C PRO A 348 4.01 35.16 23.74
N PRO A 349 3.65 33.86 23.69
CA PRO A 349 2.26 33.45 23.51
C PRO A 349 1.39 33.85 24.71
N PRO A 350 0.10 34.16 24.50
CA PRO A 350 -0.82 34.49 25.57
C PRO A 350 -1.06 33.30 26.50
N LEU A 351 -1.15 33.58 27.80
CA LEU A 351 -1.47 32.60 28.85
C LEU A 351 -2.87 32.00 28.64
N PRO A 352 -3.06 30.69 28.89
CA PRO A 352 -4.36 30.05 28.76
C PRO A 352 -5.34 30.56 29.81
N SER A 353 -6.55 30.91 29.36
CA SER A 353 -7.66 31.32 30.21
C SER A 353 -8.09 30.21 31.17
N PRO A 354 -8.49 30.53 32.42
CA PRO A 354 -8.96 29.54 33.38
C PRO A 354 -10.31 28.94 32.96
N TRP A 355 -10.42 27.62 33.11
CA TRP A 355 -11.64 26.85 32.85
C TRP A 355 -12.76 27.22 33.84
N PRO A 356 -14.04 27.19 33.42
CA PRO A 356 -15.15 27.46 34.32
C PRO A 356 -15.32 26.31 35.31
N ILE A 357 -15.39 26.67 36.59
CA ILE A 357 -15.73 25.77 37.71
C ILE A 357 -17.22 25.42 37.58
N LEU A 358 -17.49 24.15 37.33
CA LEU A 358 -18.85 23.60 37.28
C LEU A 358 -19.29 23.29 38.72
N SER A 359 -20.07 24.19 39.32
CA SER A 359 -20.75 23.93 40.60
C SER A 359 -21.86 22.90 40.37
N ARG A 360 -21.77 21.75 41.04
CA ARG A 360 -22.86 20.77 41.13
C ARG A 360 -23.77 21.10 42.33
N PRO A 361 -25.10 20.90 42.21
CA PRO A 361 -26.01 20.82 43.35
C PRO A 361 -25.86 19.49 44.11
#